data_AF-A0A7C2XV43-F1
#
_entry.id   AF-A0A7C2XV43-F1
#
_cell.length_a   1.000
_cell.length_b   1.000
_cell.length_c   1.000
_cell.angle_alpha   90.00
_cell.angle_beta   90.00
_cell.angle_gamma   90.00
#
_symmetry.space_group_name_H-M   'P 1'
#
loop_
_entity.id
_entity.type
_entity.pdbx_description
1 polymer ?
#
loop_
_entity_poly.entity_id
_entity_poly.type
_entity_poly.pdbx_seq_one_letter_code
_entity_poly.pdbx_strand_id
1 'polypeptide(L)'
;GKTTTLHTNSAPETVTRLLGMKVDPFNFSDSLLGILAQRLVRRLCPQCREAYAPTQEECDLLVAEYGPHPLFPLTEQDFAQATLFRPKGCGKCRESGYVGRIAIHELMTATDELKSMIAKNSPISEIRNEAMRGGE
;
A
#
# COMPACT_ATOMS: atom_id res chain seq x y z
N GLY A 1 -18.16 16.25 -1.74
CA GLY A 1 -16.97 16.03 -2.60
C GLY A 1 -17.37 15.20 -3.80
N LYS A 2 -16.80 15.48 -4.97
CA LYS A 2 -16.93 14.60 -6.14
C LYS A 2 -15.84 13.53 -6.05
N THR A 3 -16.17 12.29 -6.39
CA THR A 3 -15.21 11.18 -6.43
C THR A 3 -14.90 10.84 -7.88
N THR A 4 -13.63 10.66 -8.20
CA THR A 4 -13.17 10.15 -9.50
C THR A 4 -12.38 8.87 -9.30
N THR A 5 -12.36 8.00 -10.29
CA THR A 5 -11.63 6.73 -10.24
C THR A 5 -10.56 6.70 -11.32
N LEU A 6 -9.31 6.42 -10.92
CA LEU A 6 -8.18 6.25 -11.83
C LEU A 6 -7.52 4.89 -11.61
N HIS A 7 -6.94 4.34 -12.67
CA HIS A 7 -6.08 3.16 -12.59
C HIS A 7 -4.62 3.59 -12.39
N THR A 8 -4.11 3.42 -11.17
CA THR A 8 -2.69 3.62 -10.80
C THR A 8 -2.23 2.53 -9.85
N ASN A 9 -0.91 2.40 -9.64
CA ASN A 9 -0.39 1.35 -8.77
C ASN A 9 -0.40 1.73 -7.29
N SER A 10 -0.34 3.03 -6.97
CA SER A 10 -0.33 3.57 -5.61
C SER A 10 -1.07 4.91 -5.54
N ALA A 11 -1.34 5.39 -4.33
CA ALA A 11 -1.98 6.69 -4.12
C ALA A 11 -1.09 7.88 -4.57
N PRO A 12 0.22 7.94 -4.25
CA PRO A 12 1.10 8.98 -4.77
C PRO A 12 1.18 8.99 -6.30
N GLU A 13 1.25 7.83 -6.95
CA GLU A 13 1.32 7.75 -8.42
C GLU A 13 0.09 8.36 -9.13
N THR A 14 -1.06 8.44 -8.44
CA THR A 14 -2.24 9.15 -8.96
C THR A 14 -1.95 10.63 -9.21
N VAL A 15 -1.12 11.27 -8.38
CA VAL A 15 -0.67 12.67 -8.59
C VAL A 15 0.06 12.77 -9.93
N THR A 16 1.09 11.95 -10.14
CA THR A 16 1.88 11.95 -11.39
C THR A 16 0.99 11.68 -12.60
N ARG A 17 0.03 10.76 -12.48
CA ARG A 17 -0.90 10.45 -13.59
C ARG A 17 -1.78 11.63 -13.95
N LEU A 18 -2.34 12.34 -12.96
CA LEU A 18 -3.20 13.50 -13.19
C LEU A 18 -2.42 14.70 -13.74
N LEU A 19 -1.22 14.95 -13.21
CA LEU A 19 -0.32 15.98 -13.76
C LEU A 19 0.07 15.67 -15.20
N GLY A 20 0.35 14.39 -15.52
CA GLY A 20 0.61 13.93 -16.89
C GLY A 20 -0.59 14.06 -17.83
N MET A 21 -1.82 14.08 -17.32
CA MET A 21 -3.04 14.41 -18.07
C MET A 21 -3.24 15.92 -18.28
N LYS A 22 -2.26 16.75 -17.92
CA LYS A 22 -2.28 18.21 -18.03
C LYS A 22 -3.36 18.87 -17.17
N VAL A 23 -3.71 18.25 -16.04
CA VAL A 23 -4.49 18.93 -15.01
C VAL A 23 -3.59 20.02 -14.40
N ASP A 24 -4.14 21.21 -14.21
CA ASP A 24 -3.43 22.31 -13.57
C ASP A 24 -3.06 21.94 -12.11
N PRO A 25 -1.76 21.96 -11.72
CA PRO A 25 -1.32 21.52 -10.40
C PRO A 25 -1.95 22.32 -9.25
N PHE A 26 -2.13 23.62 -9.44
CA PHE A 26 -2.69 24.50 -8.40
C PHE A 26 -4.15 24.15 -8.12
N ASN A 27 -4.99 24.14 -9.16
CA ASN A 27 -6.41 23.78 -9.02
C ASN A 27 -6.61 22.34 -8.53
N PHE A 28 -5.74 21.42 -8.97
CA PHE A 28 -5.77 20.04 -8.49
C PHE A 28 -5.46 19.95 -7.00
N SER A 29 -4.36 20.54 -6.55
CA SER A 29 -3.95 20.51 -5.14
C SER A 29 -5.00 21.15 -4.21
N ASP A 30 -5.57 22.29 -4.60
CA ASP A 30 -6.57 22.99 -3.81
C ASP A 30 -7.83 22.13 -3.58
N SER A 31 -8.33 21.51 -4.65
CA SER A 31 -9.54 20.68 -4.63
C SER A 31 -9.35 19.26 -4.09
N LEU A 32 -8.10 18.79 -3.93
CA LEU A 32 -7.79 17.45 -3.44
C LEU A 32 -8.06 17.34 -1.93
N LEU A 33 -8.85 16.34 -1.54
CA LEU A 33 -9.05 15.96 -0.13
C LEU A 33 -8.16 14.78 0.27
N GLY A 34 -7.98 13.84 -0.64
CA GLY A 34 -7.15 12.67 -0.45
C GLY A 34 -7.30 11.70 -1.61
N ILE A 35 -6.45 10.68 -1.62
CA ILE A 35 -6.42 9.62 -2.62
C ILE A 35 -6.45 8.30 -1.88
N LEU A 36 -7.42 7.45 -2.22
CA LEU A 36 -7.51 6.07 -1.72
C LEU A 36 -7.11 5.12 -2.84
N ALA A 37 -5.98 4.46 -2.69
CA ALA A 37 -5.61 3.31 -3.50
C ALA A 37 -6.03 2.02 -2.79
N GLN A 38 -6.49 1.03 -3.57
CA GLN A 38 -6.94 -0.24 -3.04
C GLN A 38 -6.49 -1.41 -3.90
N ARG A 39 -6.20 -2.54 -3.25
CA ARG A 39 -5.95 -3.83 -3.90
C ARG A 39 -6.77 -4.91 -3.21
N LEU A 40 -7.40 -5.79 -4.00
CA LEU A 40 -8.08 -6.96 -3.49
C LEU A 40 -7.17 -8.17 -3.57
N VAL A 41 -6.84 -8.76 -2.42
CA VAL A 41 -6.03 -9.98 -2.34
C VAL A 41 -6.89 -11.16 -1.88
N ARG A 42 -6.48 -12.36 -2.27
CA ARG A 42 -7.16 -13.59 -1.83
C ARG A 42 -6.93 -13.78 -0.33
N ARG A 43 -8.00 -14.04 0.41
CA ARG A 43 -7.92 -14.31 1.85
C ARG A 43 -7.68 -15.80 2.08
N LEU A 44 -6.68 -16.15 2.90
CA LEU A 44 -6.44 -17.54 3.29
C LEU A 44 -7.67 -18.15 3.96
N CYS A 45 -7.95 -19.41 3.65
CA CYS A 45 -9.05 -20.13 4.24
C CYS A 45 -8.84 -20.25 5.76
N PRO A 46 -9.76 -19.73 6.60
CA PRO A 46 -9.58 -19.76 8.05
C PRO A 46 -9.64 -21.17 8.64
N GLN A 47 -10.19 -22.15 7.90
CA GLN A 47 -10.27 -23.54 8.36
C GLN A 47 -8.99 -24.34 8.13
N CYS A 48 -8.24 -24.04 7.06
CA CYS A 48 -7.10 -24.87 6.67
C CYS A 48 -5.77 -24.11 6.55
N ARG A 49 -5.72 -22.80 6.82
CA ARG A 49 -4.44 -22.08 6.83
C ARG A 49 -3.47 -22.74 7.81
N GLU A 50 -2.22 -22.88 7.40
CA GLU A 50 -1.18 -23.49 8.21
C GLU A 50 -0.19 -22.41 8.66
N ALA A 51 0.07 -22.35 9.96
CA ALA A 51 1.08 -21.47 10.52
C ALA A 51 2.48 -22.07 10.27
N TYR A 52 3.44 -21.23 9.92
CA TYR A 52 4.83 -21.62 9.77
C TYR A 52 5.76 -20.46 10.15
N ALA A 53 6.99 -20.80 10.52
CA ALA A 53 8.06 -19.82 10.67
C ALA A 53 8.66 -19.52 9.28
N PRO A 54 8.90 -18.25 8.94
CA PRO A 54 9.50 -17.90 7.67
C PRO A 54 10.90 -18.51 7.54
N THR A 55 11.27 -18.87 6.31
CA THR A 55 12.65 -19.25 5.98
C THR A 55 13.56 -18.03 5.98
N GLN A 56 14.87 -18.25 6.04
CA GLN A 56 15.84 -17.17 5.89
C GLN A 56 15.63 -16.40 4.58
N GLU A 57 15.39 -17.12 3.48
CA GLU A 57 15.14 -16.52 2.16
C GLU A 57 13.88 -15.64 2.16
N GLU A 58 12.80 -16.07 2.84
CA GLU A 58 11.61 -15.24 3.00
C GLU A 58 11.87 -14.01 3.87
N CYS A 59 12.64 -14.14 4.95
CA CYS A 59 13.05 -13.02 5.78
C CYS A 59 13.85 -12.00 4.97
N ASP A 60 14.86 -12.45 4.21
CA ASP A 60 15.72 -11.59 3.39
C ASP A 60 14.89 -10.80 2.37
N LEU A 61 13.95 -11.48 1.70
CA LEU A 61 13.02 -10.85 0.76
C LEU A 61 12.11 -9.81 1.46
N LEU A 62 11.58 -10.13 2.63
CA LEU A 62 10.70 -9.22 3.37
C LEU A 62 11.45 -8.00 3.91
N VAL A 63 12.70 -8.17 4.37
CA VAL A 63 13.56 -7.06 4.81
C VAL A 63 13.91 -6.16 3.63
N ALA A 64 14.27 -6.71 2.47
CA ALA A 64 14.58 -5.91 1.29
C ALA A 64 13.39 -5.03 0.87
N GLU A 65 12.18 -5.58 0.91
CA GLU A 65 11.00 -4.90 0.39
C GLU A 65 10.30 -4.00 1.39
N TYR A 66 10.30 -4.36 2.68
CA TYR A 66 9.54 -3.68 3.72
C TYR A 66 10.39 -3.19 4.90
N GLY A 67 11.65 -3.62 5.00
CA GLY A 67 12.58 -3.20 6.05
C GLY A 67 12.87 -1.70 6.10
N PRO A 68 13.15 -1.00 4.99
CA PRO A 68 13.45 0.43 4.99
C PRO A 68 12.18 1.30 5.08
N HIS A 69 11.23 0.92 5.94
CA HIS A 69 10.03 1.71 6.19
C HIS A 69 10.38 2.96 7.02
N PRO A 70 10.02 4.18 6.58
CA PRO A 70 10.52 5.43 7.17
C PRO A 70 10.04 5.70 8.61
N LEU A 71 8.90 5.14 9.01
CA LEU A 71 8.33 5.33 10.35
C LEU A 71 8.47 4.10 11.26
N PHE A 72 8.59 2.93 10.66
CA PHE A 72 8.51 1.63 11.36
C PHE A 72 9.51 0.68 10.72
N PRO A 73 10.81 0.98 10.81
CA PRO A 73 11.82 0.14 10.18
C PRO A 73 11.68 -1.29 10.70
N LEU A 74 11.61 -2.25 9.78
CA LEU A 74 11.49 -3.67 10.11
C LEU A 74 12.85 -4.34 9.89
N THR A 75 13.23 -5.15 10.84
CA THR A 75 14.49 -5.89 10.83
C THR A 75 14.25 -7.35 10.48
N GLU A 76 15.33 -8.04 10.13
CA GLU A 76 15.32 -9.48 9.96
C GLU A 76 14.77 -10.20 11.20
N GLN A 77 15.08 -9.68 12.40
CA GLN A 77 14.59 -10.25 13.65
C GLN A 77 13.08 -10.10 13.82
N ASP A 78 12.48 -9.02 13.32
CA ASP A 78 11.03 -8.82 13.34
C ASP A 78 10.33 -9.87 12.46
N PHE A 79 10.88 -10.13 11.27
CA PHE A 79 10.34 -11.14 10.38
C PHE A 79 10.60 -12.56 10.87
N ALA A 80 11.78 -12.84 11.41
CA ALA A 80 12.12 -14.17 11.94
C ALA A 80 11.22 -14.57 13.13
N GLN A 81 10.70 -13.60 13.88
CA GLN A 81 9.76 -13.83 14.98
C GLN A 81 8.29 -13.87 14.52
N ALA A 82 8.01 -13.49 13.26
CA ALA A 82 6.66 -13.49 12.74
C ALA A 82 6.15 -14.92 12.51
N THR A 83 4.86 -15.13 12.74
CA THR A 83 4.16 -16.33 12.28
C THR A 83 3.49 -16.03 10.94
N LEU A 84 4.00 -16.65 9.87
CA LEU A 84 3.36 -16.57 8.55
C LEU A 84 2.34 -17.69 8.39
N PHE A 85 1.42 -17.49 7.44
CA PHE A 85 0.40 -18.46 7.11
C PHE A 85 0.41 -18.79 5.63
N ARG A 86 0.30 -20.07 5.30
CA ARG A 86 0.27 -20.57 3.92
C ARG A 86 -1.02 -21.34 3.62
N PRO A 87 -1.43 -21.42 2.35
CA PRO A 87 -2.60 -22.20 1.95
C PRO A 87 -2.30 -23.71 2.05
N LYS A 88 -3.26 -24.48 2.58
CA LYS A 88 -3.20 -25.96 2.60
C LYS A 88 -4.18 -26.63 1.63
N GLY A 89 -5.41 -26.12 1.55
CA GLY A 89 -6.52 -26.78 0.87
C GLY A 89 -7.39 -27.61 1.83
N CYS A 90 -8.71 -27.56 1.63
CA CYS A 90 -9.69 -28.43 2.26
C CYS A 90 -11.04 -28.33 1.51
N GLY A 91 -11.99 -29.22 1.85
CA GLY A 91 -13.32 -29.24 1.23
C GLY A 91 -14.07 -27.90 1.31
N LYS A 92 -13.90 -27.11 2.39
CA LYS A 92 -14.57 -25.80 2.54
C LYS A 92 -14.08 -24.77 1.52
N CYS A 93 -12.80 -24.79 1.17
CA CYS A 93 -12.22 -23.88 0.18
C CYS A 93 -12.07 -24.52 -1.21
N ARG A 94 -12.67 -25.70 -1.41
CA ARG A 94 -12.58 -26.49 -2.66
C ARG A 94 -11.13 -26.71 -3.07
N GLU A 95 -10.30 -27.11 -2.10
CA GLU A 95 -8.87 -27.38 -2.25
C GLU A 95 -8.00 -26.18 -2.70
N SER A 96 -8.55 -24.96 -2.80
CA SER A 96 -7.77 -23.78 -3.23
C SER A 96 -6.87 -23.19 -2.13
N GLY A 97 -7.21 -23.43 -0.87
CA GLY A 97 -6.57 -22.78 0.28
C GLY A 97 -7.03 -21.33 0.54
N TYR A 98 -7.95 -20.77 -0.25
CA TYR A 98 -8.44 -19.40 -0.13
C TYR A 98 -9.97 -19.33 -0.08
N VAL A 99 -10.54 -18.36 0.65
CA VAL A 99 -11.99 -18.08 0.67
C VAL A 99 -12.23 -16.58 0.67
N GLY A 100 -12.91 -16.08 -0.37
CA GLY A 100 -13.19 -14.66 -0.52
C GLY A 100 -11.94 -13.81 -0.76
N ARG A 101 -12.08 -12.50 -0.53
CA ARG A 101 -11.03 -11.50 -0.72
C ARG A 101 -11.00 -10.56 0.47
N ILE A 102 -9.84 -9.93 0.68
CA ILE A 102 -9.66 -8.82 1.62
C ILE A 102 -9.09 -7.63 0.84
N ALA A 103 -9.51 -6.43 1.22
CA ALA A 103 -9.00 -5.20 0.64
C ALA A 103 -7.81 -4.69 1.47
N ILE A 104 -6.71 -4.38 0.78
CA ILE A 104 -5.58 -3.62 1.32
C ILE A 104 -5.75 -2.20 0.79
N HIS A 105 -5.71 -1.23 1.70
CA HIS A 105 -5.93 0.17 1.39
C HIS A 105 -4.65 0.97 1.66
N GLU A 106 -4.40 1.93 0.80
CA GLU A 106 -3.39 2.97 0.97
C GLU A 106 -4.14 4.30 0.87
N LEU A 107 -4.24 5.01 2.00
CA LEU A 107 -4.91 6.31 2.07
C LEU A 107 -3.85 7.40 2.18
N MET A 108 -3.84 8.30 1.21
CA MET A 108 -3.02 9.51 1.23
C MET A 108 -3.93 10.72 1.43
N THR A 109 -3.92 11.30 2.62
CA THR A 109 -4.66 12.54 2.93
C THR A 109 -3.90 13.74 2.37
N ALA A 110 -4.61 14.68 1.76
CA ALA A 110 -3.99 15.86 1.17
C ALA A 110 -3.73 16.95 2.23
N THR A 111 -2.64 16.81 2.98
CA THR A 111 -2.16 17.82 3.94
C THR A 111 -1.75 19.10 3.21
N ASP A 112 -1.69 20.23 3.94
CA ASP A 112 -1.27 21.52 3.36
C ASP A 112 0.14 21.44 2.75
N GLU A 113 1.05 20.69 3.37
CA GLU A 113 2.40 20.46 2.84
C GLU A 113 2.36 19.65 1.54
N LEU A 114 1.63 18.53 1.49
CA LEU A 114 1.46 17.75 0.26
C LEU A 114 0.83 18.57 -0.86
N LYS A 115 -0.18 19.39 -0.55
CA LYS A 115 -0.80 20.31 -1.52
C LYS A 115 0.22 21.30 -2.06
N SER A 116 1.02 21.91 -1.19
CA SER A 116 2.12 22.82 -1.55
C SER A 116 3.14 22.14 -2.46
N MET A 117 3.56 20.90 -2.15
CA MET A 117 4.49 20.11 -2.97
C MET A 117 3.90 19.77 -4.34
N ILE A 118 2.63 19.38 -4.40
CA ILE A 118 1.92 19.10 -5.66
C ILE A 118 1.83 20.36 -6.52
N ALA A 119 1.44 21.50 -5.94
CA ALA A 119 1.35 22.78 -6.64
C ALA A 119 2.70 23.23 -7.24
N LYS A 120 3.81 22.89 -6.56
CA LYS A 120 5.19 23.18 -7.00
C LYS A 120 5.77 22.14 -7.98
N ASN A 121 5.04 21.08 -8.32
CA ASN A 121 5.55 19.94 -9.09
C ASN A 121 6.80 19.30 -8.46
N SER A 122 6.83 19.15 -7.14
CA SER A 122 7.91 18.43 -6.46
C SER A 122 8.08 17.00 -6.99
N PRO A 123 9.30 16.42 -6.92
CA PRO A 123 9.53 15.04 -7.30
C PRO A 123 8.61 14.06 -6.55
N ILE A 124 8.07 13.06 -7.27
CA ILE A 124 7.13 12.10 -6.69
C ILE A 124 7.73 11.30 -5.52
N SER A 125 9.04 11.07 -5.52
CA SER A 125 9.75 10.45 -4.40
C SER A 125 9.65 11.28 -3.12
N GLU A 126 9.71 12.60 -3.22
CA GLU A 126 9.55 13.51 -2.09
C GLU A 126 8.11 13.53 -1.61
N ILE A 127 7.15 13.64 -2.54
CA ILE A 127 5.71 13.58 -2.22
C ILE A 127 5.37 12.26 -1.52
N ARG A 128 5.91 11.12 -1.99
CA ARG A 128 5.72 9.81 -1.35
C ARG A 128 6.29 9.80 0.06
N ASN A 129 7.50 10.32 0.25
CA ASN A 129 8.13 10.37 1.57
C ASN A 129 7.33 11.25 2.54
N GLU A 130 6.83 12.39 2.08
CA GLU A 130 5.99 13.26 2.89
C GLU A 130 4.64 12.60 3.21
N ALA A 131 4.01 11.95 2.24
CA ALA A 131 2.77 11.19 2.45
C ALA A 131 2.94 10.08 3.48
N MET A 132 4.09 9.41 3.51
CA MET A 132 4.40 8.40 4.53
C MET A 132 4.60 9.02 5.92
N ARG A 133 5.19 10.22 6.02
CA ARG A 133 5.36 10.92 7.31
C ARG A 133 4.04 11.43 7.87
N GLY A 134 3.16 11.94 7.00
CA GLY A 134 1.84 12.45 7.36
C GLY A 134 0.78 11.36 7.53
N GLY A 135 1.14 10.08 7.32
CA GLY A 135 0.27 8.95 7.58
C GLY A 135 0.12 8.71 9.08
N GLU A 136 -1.07 9.03 9.61
CA GLU A 136 -1.57 8.46 10.87
C GLU A 136 -2.09 7.03 10.66
#